data_AF-A0AAN8MF51-F1
#
_entry.id   AF-A0AAN8MF51-F1
#
_cell.length_a   1.000
_cell.length_b   1.000
_cell.length_c   1.000
_cell.angle_alpha   90.00
_cell.angle_beta   90.00
_cell.angle_gamma   90.00
#
_symmetry.space_group_name_H-M   'P 1'
#
loop_
_entity.id
_entity.type
_entity.pdbx_description
1 polymer ?
#
loop_
_entity_poly.entity_id
_entity_poly.type
_entity_poly.pdbx_seq_one_letter_code
_entity_poly.pdbx_strand_id
1 'polypeptide(L)'
;MVEDLYFIDGVITQPEPLQEATGGRAPSEGECPPPEHSQRIAVLCAPPSSFCYGTSRPRGNLAIKMRHLTVLGYTPVVVSEHELDNLSEEERTELLRTRIFPKQEILANVEQMTD
;
A
#
# COMPACT_ATOMS: atom_id res chain seq x y z
N MET A 1 -25.25 9.12 -15.76
CA MET A 1 -24.54 8.65 -14.55
C MET A 1 -23.14 8.28 -15.01
N VAL A 2 -22.10 8.94 -14.50
CA VAL A 2 -20.72 8.52 -14.78
C VAL A 2 -20.41 7.46 -13.74
N GLU A 3 -20.19 6.23 -14.17
CA GLU A 3 -19.72 5.17 -13.27
C GLU A 3 -18.23 5.42 -13.01
N ASP A 4 -17.88 5.66 -11.75
CA ASP A 4 -16.48 5.81 -11.33
C ASP A 4 -15.82 4.42 -11.27
N LEU A 5 -15.48 3.88 -12.45
CA LEU A 5 -14.77 2.62 -12.59
C LEU A 5 -13.25 2.85 -12.48
N TYR A 6 -12.60 2.13 -11.56
CA TYR A 6 -11.15 2.15 -11.39
C TYR A 6 -10.53 0.81 -11.72
N PHE A 7 -9.60 0.82 -12.67
CA PHE A 7 -8.69 -0.30 -12.91
C PHE A 7 -7.52 -0.21 -11.93
N ILE A 8 -7.32 -1.20 -11.07
CA ILE A 8 -6.20 -1.24 -10.12
C ILE A 8 -5.21 -2.29 -10.62
N ASP A 9 -3.93 -1.94 -10.69
CA ASP A 9 -2.89 -2.83 -11.24
C ASP A 9 -2.58 -3.99 -10.28
N GLY A 10 -2.68 -3.75 -8.97
CA GLY A 10 -2.57 -4.80 -7.96
C GLY A 10 -3.29 -4.44 -6.66
N VAL A 11 -3.91 -5.44 -6.03
CA VAL A 11 -4.52 -5.31 -4.70
C VAL A 11 -3.86 -6.29 -3.75
N ILE A 12 -3.35 -5.78 -2.62
CA ILE A 12 -2.71 -6.58 -1.58
C ILE A 12 -3.52 -6.40 -0.30
N THR A 13 -3.92 -7.52 0.31
CA THR A 13 -4.62 -7.51 1.60
C THR A 13 -3.70 -8.13 2.64
N GLN A 14 -3.39 -7.40 3.69
CA GLN A 14 -2.55 -7.85 4.79
C GLN A 14 -3.40 -7.85 6.08
N PRO A 15 -3.21 -8.84 6.97
CA PRO A 15 -3.73 -8.72 8.32
C PRO A 15 -3.09 -7.50 8.98
N GLU A 16 -3.86 -6.70 9.71
CA GLU A 16 -3.24 -5.63 10.51
C GLU A 16 -2.23 -6.24 11.49
N PRO A 17 -1.09 -5.58 11.73
CA PRO A 17 -0.24 -5.95 12.85
C PRO A 17 -1.09 -5.87 14.11
N LEU A 18 -1.24 -6.99 14.84
CA LEU A 18 -1.85 -6.99 16.16
C LEU A 18 -1.17 -5.89 16.97
N GLN A 19 -1.86 -4.78 17.23
CA GLN A 19 -1.45 -3.88 18.29
C GLN A 19 -1.58 -4.71 19.56
N GLU A 20 -0.46 -5.06 20.19
CA GLU A 20 -0.48 -5.54 21.57
C GLU A 20 -1.14 -4.43 22.40
N ALA A 21 -2.40 -4.66 22.74
CA ALA A 21 -3.15 -3.80 23.60
C ALA A 21 -2.43 -3.76 24.95
N THR A 22 -1.74 -2.66 25.22
CA THR A 22 -1.35 -2.32 26.58
C THR A 22 -2.65 -2.18 27.39
N GLY A 23 -2.92 -3.18 28.22
CA GLY A 23 -3.77 -3.05 29.40
C GLY A 23 -5.23 -3.48 29.26
N GLY A 24 -5.47 -4.77 29.52
CA GLY A 24 -6.52 -5.22 30.45
C GLY A 24 -7.96 -5.32 29.96
N ARG A 25 -8.37 -6.53 29.55
CA ARG A 25 -9.45 -7.38 30.12
C ARG A 25 -9.87 -8.41 29.07
N ALA A 26 -9.71 -9.69 29.39
CA ALA A 26 -10.11 -10.79 28.52
C ALA A 26 -11.63 -10.77 28.26
N PRO A 27 -12.08 -11.00 27.01
CA PRO A 27 -13.41 -11.52 26.73
C PRO A 27 -13.39 -13.03 26.47
N SER A 28 -14.52 -13.63 26.83
CA SER A 28 -14.89 -15.04 26.86
C SER A 28 -14.75 -15.77 25.53
N GLU A 29 -14.55 -17.09 25.64
CA GLU A 29 -14.59 -18.09 24.58
C GLU A 29 -15.80 -17.95 23.66
N GLY A 30 -15.58 -18.06 22.34
CA GLY A 30 -16.61 -18.48 21.39
C GLY A 30 -17.15 -17.44 20.41
N GLU A 31 -16.30 -16.72 19.67
CA GLU A 31 -16.55 -16.32 18.27
C GLU A 31 -15.30 -15.60 17.75
N CYS A 32 -14.74 -16.05 16.61
CA CYS A 32 -13.73 -15.27 15.91
C CYS A 32 -14.41 -13.99 15.44
N PRO A 33 -14.02 -12.78 15.92
CA PRO A 33 -14.54 -11.55 15.34
C PRO A 33 -14.20 -11.54 13.85
N PRO A 34 -15.02 -10.90 12.99
CA PRO A 34 -14.76 -10.85 11.57
C PRO A 34 -13.37 -10.24 11.32
N PRO A 35 -12.72 -10.50 10.18
CA PRO A 35 -11.45 -9.88 9.84
C PRO A 35 -11.68 -8.39 9.48
N GLU A 36 -12.11 -7.58 10.46
CA GLU A 36 -12.40 -6.15 10.32
C GLU A 36 -11.12 -5.29 10.32
N HIS A 37 -9.97 -5.93 10.56
CA HIS A 37 -8.67 -5.31 10.69
C HIS A 37 -7.70 -5.84 9.63
N SER A 38 -8.01 -5.63 8.35
CA SER A 38 -7.08 -5.94 7.26
C SER A 38 -6.69 -4.66 6.51
N GLN A 39 -5.39 -4.40 6.41
CA GLN A 39 -4.88 -3.32 5.58
C GLN A 39 -4.99 -3.73 4.11
N ARG A 40 -5.74 -2.96 3.32
CA ARG A 40 -5.83 -3.14 1.86
C ARG A 40 -4.96 -2.09 1.18
N ILE A 41 -4.08 -2.53 0.30
CA ILE A 41 -3.16 -1.68 -0.46
C ILE A 41 -3.54 -1.79 -1.94
N ALA A 42 -3.68 -0.65 -2.61
CA ALA A 42 -3.95 -0.57 -4.04
C ALA A 42 -2.70 -0.03 -4.75
N VAL A 43 -2.05 -0.88 -5.55
CA VAL A 43 -0.89 -0.50 -6.36
C VAL A 43 -1.39 0.07 -7.68
N LEU A 44 -0.89 1.26 -8.01
CA LEU A 44 -1.22 1.99 -9.23
C LEU A 44 0.07 2.29 -10.02
N CYS A 45 0.20 1.69 -11.19
CA CYS A 45 1.19 2.08 -12.19
C CYS A 45 0.59 3.22 -13.01
N ALA A 46 1.28 4.35 -13.07
CA ALA A 46 0.76 5.52 -13.76
C ALA A 46 1.77 6.07 -14.78
N PRO A 47 1.30 6.47 -15.97
CA PRO A 47 2.17 7.09 -16.95
C PRO A 47 2.65 8.47 -16.47
N PRO A 48 3.80 8.97 -16.94
CA PRO A 48 4.34 10.28 -16.56
C PRO A 48 3.35 11.45 -16.73
N SER A 49 2.44 11.35 -17.70
CA SER A 49 1.40 12.35 -17.97
C SER A 49 0.39 12.51 -16.82
N SER A 50 0.28 11.53 -15.93
CA SER A 50 -0.58 11.53 -14.75
C SER A 50 -0.03 12.35 -13.57
N PHE A 51 1.20 12.87 -13.71
CA PHE A 51 1.85 13.70 -12.71
C PHE A 51 2.01 15.14 -13.18
N CYS A 52 2.19 16.06 -12.24
CA CYS A 52 2.62 17.43 -12.56
C CYS A 52 4.02 17.41 -13.16
N TYR A 53 4.24 18.23 -14.19
CA TYR A 53 5.48 18.27 -14.95
C TYR A 53 6.72 18.41 -14.04
N GLY A 54 7.69 17.51 -14.23
CA GLY A 54 8.94 17.51 -13.45
C GLY A 54 8.80 17.09 -11.98
N THR A 55 7.66 16.50 -11.59
CA THR A 55 7.41 16.07 -10.21
C THR A 55 6.75 14.70 -10.16
N SER A 56 6.80 14.05 -9.00
CA SER A 56 6.01 12.84 -8.71
C SER A 56 4.64 13.17 -8.09
N ARG A 57 4.15 14.42 -8.24
CA ARG A 57 2.86 14.84 -7.66
C ARG A 57 1.71 14.41 -8.58
N PRO A 58 0.79 13.53 -8.11
CA PRO A 58 -0.37 13.11 -8.90
C PRO A 58 -1.26 14.29 -9.30
N ARG A 59 -1.85 14.24 -10.49
CA ARG A 59 -2.83 15.24 -10.97
C ARG A 59 -4.03 14.60 -11.65
N GLY A 60 -5.08 15.40 -11.83
CA GLY A 60 -6.29 15.02 -12.58
C GLY A 60 -6.88 13.70 -12.07
N ASN A 61 -7.15 12.77 -13.00
CA ASN A 61 -7.78 11.49 -12.71
C ASN A 61 -6.99 10.63 -11.72
N LEU A 62 -5.65 10.67 -11.75
CA LEU A 62 -4.84 9.90 -10.80
C LEU A 62 -5.04 10.40 -9.36
N ALA A 63 -5.06 11.72 -9.17
CA ALA A 63 -5.31 12.31 -7.85
C ALA A 63 -6.72 12.00 -7.33
N ILE A 64 -7.73 12.03 -8.21
CA ILE A 64 -9.11 11.67 -7.87
C ILE A 64 -9.19 10.20 -7.47
N LYS A 65 -8.63 9.30 -8.28
CA LYS A 65 -8.58 7.85 -8.03
C LYS A 65 -7.92 7.53 -6.70
N MET A 66 -6.77 8.15 -6.39
CA MET A 66 -6.11 7.97 -5.08
C MET A 66 -7.00 8.41 -3.91
N ARG A 67 -7.66 9.57 -4.05
CA ARG A 67 -8.59 10.06 -3.02
C ARG A 67 -9.75 9.09 -2.81
N HIS A 68 -10.33 8.59 -3.90
CA HIS A 68 -11.47 7.68 -3.83
C HIS A 68 -11.08 6.33 -3.22
N LEU A 69 -9.93 5.78 -3.62
CA LEU A 69 -9.39 4.55 -3.02
C LEU A 69 -9.14 4.70 -1.52
N THR A 70 -8.62 5.86 -1.09
CA THR A 70 -8.44 6.15 0.35
C THR A 70 -9.77 6.12 1.10
N VAL A 71 -10.82 6.72 0.54
CA VAL A 71 -12.17 6.70 1.13
C VAL A 71 -12.77 5.29 1.16
N LEU A 72 -12.45 4.44 0.17
CA LEU A 72 -12.87 3.04 0.12
C LEU A 72 -12.08 2.12 1.07
N GLY A 73 -11.13 2.66 1.83
CA GLY A 73 -10.31 1.91 2.79
C GLY A 73 -9.12 1.19 2.16
N TYR A 74 -8.63 1.67 1.01
CA TYR A 74 -7.36 1.25 0.43
C TYR A 74 -6.26 2.27 0.75
N THR A 75 -5.04 1.79 0.95
CA THR A 75 -3.83 2.60 0.96
C THR A 75 -3.27 2.63 -0.47
N PRO A 76 -3.39 3.74 -1.22
CA PRO A 76 -2.85 3.80 -2.58
C PRO A 76 -1.33 3.90 -2.57
N VAL A 77 -0.67 3.02 -3.31
CA VAL A 77 0.77 3.07 -3.62
C VAL A 77 0.91 3.37 -5.10
N VAL A 78 1.46 4.53 -5.43
CA VAL A 78 1.63 4.96 -6.83
C VAL A 78 3.08 4.81 -7.24
N VAL A 79 3.28 4.19 -8.40
CA VAL A 79 4.58 4.00 -9.05
C VAL A 79 4.52 4.57 -10.46
N SER A 80 5.58 5.25 -10.87
CA SER A 80 5.70 5.77 -12.23
C SER A 80 6.04 4.64 -13.19
N GLU A 81 5.29 4.49 -14.28
CA GLU A 81 5.63 3.51 -15.34
C GLU A 81 7.03 3.76 -15.90
N HIS A 82 7.41 5.02 -16.07
CA HIS A 82 8.77 5.38 -16.52
C HIS A 82 9.85 4.96 -15.51
N GLU A 83 9.56 4.96 -14.21
CA GLU A 83 10.52 4.45 -13.21
C GLU A 83 10.66 2.93 -13.35
N LEU A 84 9.55 2.23 -13.56
CA LEU A 84 9.55 0.78 -13.74
C LEU A 84 10.27 0.35 -15.03
N ASP A 85 10.01 1.04 -16.15
CA ASP A 85 10.55 0.68 -17.47
C ASP A 85 12.08 0.75 -17.54
N ASN A 86 12.70 1.62 -16.73
CA ASN A 86 14.15 1.82 -16.71
C ASN A 86 14.91 0.86 -15.77
N LEU A 87 14.22 -0.02 -15.06
CA LEU A 87 14.79 -0.93 -14.06
C LEU A 87 14.79 -2.39 -14.54
N SER A 88 15.73 -3.19 -14.02
CA SER A 88 15.74 -4.66 -14.17
C SER A 88 14.57 -5.30 -13.42
N GLU A 89 14.27 -6.58 -13.68
CA GLU A 89 13.19 -7.29 -13.00
C GLU A 89 13.39 -7.35 -11.47
N GLU A 90 14.63 -7.58 -11.04
CA GLU A 90 15.02 -7.61 -9.63
C GLU A 90 14.85 -6.23 -8.99
N GLU A 91 15.32 -5.18 -9.65
CA GLU A 91 15.21 -3.79 -9.17
C GLU A 91 13.75 -3.34 -9.09
N ARG A 92 12.90 -3.73 -10.05
CA ARG A 92 11.46 -3.47 -10.02
C ARG A 92 10.81 -4.14 -8.81
N THR A 93 11.18 -5.38 -8.55
CA THR A 93 10.64 -6.17 -7.43
C THR A 93 11.03 -5.53 -6.10
N GLU A 94 12.29 -5.12 -5.96
CA GLU A 94 12.79 -4.42 -4.77
C GLU A 94 12.07 -3.08 -4.56
N LEU A 95 11.97 -2.26 -5.60
CA LEU A 95 11.25 -0.98 -5.54
C LEU A 95 9.81 -1.17 -5.05
N LEU A 96 9.07 -2.10 -5.67
CA LEU A 96 7.69 -2.38 -5.28
C LEU A 96 7.62 -2.86 -3.84
N ARG A 97 8.51 -3.76 -3.43
CA ARG A 97 8.57 -4.28 -2.06
C ARG A 97 8.77 -3.16 -1.04
N THR A 98 9.75 -2.28 -1.25
CA THR A 98 10.04 -1.16 -0.34
C THR A 98 8.89 -0.15 -0.29
N ARG A 99 8.17 0.06 -1.40
CA ARG A 99 7.00 0.95 -1.44
C ARG A 99 5.77 0.36 -0.76
N ILE A 100 5.53 -0.94 -0.92
CA ILE A 100 4.36 -1.63 -0.37
C ILE A 100 4.55 -1.96 1.11
N PHE A 101 5.77 -2.30 1.53
CA PHE A 101 6.09 -2.81 2.87
C PHE A 101 7.19 -2.02 3.60
N PRO A 102 7.05 -0.69 3.78
CA PRO A 102 8.14 0.14 4.32
C PRO A 102 8.53 -0.21 5.77
N LYS A 103 7.66 -0.88 6.54
CA LYS A 103 7.91 -1.24 7.95
C LYS A 103 8.56 -2.61 8.14
N GLN A 104 8.48 -3.51 7.16
CA GLN A 104 9.00 -4.87 7.31
C GLN A 104 10.53 -4.93 7.15
N GLU A 105 11.11 -3.99 6.41
CA GLU A 105 12.58 -3.85 6.30
C GLU A 105 13.22 -3.28 7.57
N ILE A 106 12.51 -2.44 8.33
CA ILE A 106 13.04 -1.88 9.58
C ILE A 106 13.32 -2.99 10.60
N LEU A 107 12.44 -4.00 10.70
CA LEU A 107 12.61 -5.13 11.63
C LEU A 107 13.76 -6.06 11.21
N ALA A 108 13.97 -6.28 9.91
CA ALA A 108 15.08 -7.09 9.40
C ALA A 108 16.48 -6.48 9.67
N ASN A 109 16.53 -5.16 9.91
CA ASN A 109 17.77 -4.43 10.15
C ASN A 109 18.09 -4.29 11.66
N VAL A 110 17.12 -4.54 12.55
CA VAL A 110 17.35 -4.47 14.01
C VAL A 110 17.94 -5.78 14.55
N GLU A 111 17.62 -6.94 13.95
CA GLU A 111 18.19 -8.24 14.35
C GLU A 111 19.68 -8.39 13.99
N GLN A 112 20.25 -7.51 13.17
CA GLN A 112 21.68 -7.52 12.81
C GLN A 112 22.58 -6.66 13.72
N MET A 113 22.02 -6.04 14.77
CA MET A 113 22.75 -5.17 15.70
C MET A 113 22.72 -5.66 17.15
N THR A 114 22.44 -6.94 17.36
CA THR A 114 22.62 -7.66 18.62
C THR A 114 23.40 -8.94 18.37
N ASP A 115 24.70 -8.80 18.14
CA ASP A 115 25.71 -9.81 18.46
C ASP A 115 26.95 -9.10 19.03
#